data_AF-A0A3D2GSY6-F1
#
_entry.id   AF-A0A3D2GSY6-F1
#
_cell.length_a   1.000
_cell.length_b   1.000
_cell.length_c   1.000
_cell.angle_alpha   90.00
_cell.angle_beta   90.00
_cell.angle_gamma   90.00
#
_symmetry.space_group_name_H-M   'P 1'
#
loop_
_entity.id
_entity.type
_entity.pdbx_description
1 polymer ?
#
loop_
_entity_poly.entity_id
_entity_poly.type
_entity_poly.pdbx_seq_one_letter_code
_entity_poly.pdbx_strand_id
1 'polypeptide(L)'
;MLPLFDNSETLVRINPPAVAVDCQPVYASAHNVLAHPLYNRLDCYLRPVAANALALAASLAKEDGLSLRVFDAYRPVEAQYVFWDHTPDPDFVADPRLGSTHGRGIAVDLTLIHEQKMPLP
;
A
#
# COMPACT_ATOMS: atom_id res chain seq x y z
N MET A 1 11.80 -20.55 -4.40
CA MET A 1 11.79 -19.37 -5.30
C MET A 1 12.76 -18.34 -4.71
N LEU A 2 13.67 -17.76 -5.49
CA LEU A 2 14.53 -16.68 -5.01
C LEU A 2 13.70 -15.41 -4.77
N PRO A 3 14.03 -14.56 -3.78
CA PRO A 3 13.32 -13.31 -3.55
C PRO A 3 13.45 -12.39 -4.77
N LEU A 4 12.35 -11.72 -5.12
CA LEU A 4 12.31 -10.74 -6.21
C LEU A 4 13.09 -9.46 -5.85
N PHE A 5 13.14 -9.10 -4.57
CA PHE A 5 13.84 -7.93 -4.05
C PHE A 5 14.89 -8.33 -3.01
N ASP A 6 16.09 -7.79 -3.15
CA ASP A 6 17.17 -7.90 -2.18
C ASP A 6 16.94 -6.96 -0.97
N ASN A 7 17.41 -7.36 0.21
CA ASN A 7 17.24 -6.62 1.46
C ASN A 7 18.25 -5.46 1.64
N SER A 8 19.07 -5.15 0.63
CA SER A 8 20.02 -4.03 0.67
C SER A 8 19.35 -2.66 0.52
N GLU A 9 18.15 -2.59 -0.07
CA GLU A 9 17.39 -1.35 -0.21
C GLU A 9 16.46 -1.09 1.00
N THR A 10 16.26 0.19 1.33
CA THR A 10 15.34 0.57 2.42
C THR A 10 13.87 0.45 1.98
N LEU A 11 13.54 0.88 0.78
CA LEU A 11 12.21 0.76 0.17
C LEU A 11 12.37 0.48 -1.33
N VAL A 12 11.56 -0.44 -1.85
CA VAL A 12 11.47 -0.79 -3.27
C VAL A 12 10.13 -0.33 -3.82
N ARG A 13 10.12 0.11 -5.09
CA ARG A 13 8.88 0.43 -5.81
C ARG A 13 8.17 -0.85 -6.21
N ILE A 14 6.88 -0.98 -5.89
CA ILE A 14 6.09 -2.19 -6.14
C ILE A 14 5.14 -2.08 -7.35
N ASN A 15 5.04 -0.91 -7.99
CA ASN A 15 4.22 -0.73 -9.19
C ASN A 15 4.63 -1.71 -10.32
N PRO A 16 3.71 -2.07 -11.23
CA PRO A 16 4.05 -2.85 -12.41
C PRO A 16 5.20 -2.22 -13.22
N PRO A 17 6.10 -3.05 -13.78
CA PRO A 17 6.08 -4.52 -13.81
C PRO A 17 6.74 -5.20 -12.60
N ALA A 18 7.18 -4.46 -11.57
CA ALA A 18 7.96 -5.02 -10.46
C ALA A 18 7.15 -6.04 -9.64
N VAL A 19 5.89 -5.70 -9.32
CA VAL A 19 4.91 -6.63 -8.78
C VAL A 19 3.62 -6.53 -9.60
N ALA A 20 2.97 -7.66 -9.86
CA ALA A 20 1.72 -7.74 -10.61
C ALA A 20 0.51 -7.27 -9.76
N VAL A 21 0.50 -5.98 -9.40
CA VAL A 21 -0.55 -5.34 -8.61
C VAL A 21 -1.07 -4.07 -9.29
N ASP A 22 -2.31 -3.69 -9.03
CA ASP A 22 -2.89 -2.41 -9.46
C ASP A 22 -2.73 -1.38 -8.34
N CYS A 23 -1.76 -0.46 -8.46
CA CYS A 23 -1.54 0.59 -7.46
C CYS A 23 -2.48 1.77 -7.70
N GLN A 24 -3.33 2.07 -6.71
CA GLN A 24 -4.31 3.15 -6.69
C GLN A 24 -4.21 3.90 -5.34
N PRO A 25 -3.11 4.64 -5.06
CA PRO A 25 -2.92 5.30 -3.77
C PRO A 25 -4.00 6.35 -3.53
N VAL A 26 -5.03 6.02 -2.75
CA VAL A 26 -6.26 6.81 -2.63
C VAL A 26 -6.00 8.19 -2.02
N TYR A 27 -5.02 8.26 -1.12
CA TYR A 27 -4.61 9.49 -0.43
C TYR A 27 -3.77 10.43 -1.30
N ALA A 28 -3.41 10.01 -2.53
CA ALA A 28 -2.87 10.91 -3.55
C ALA A 28 -3.96 11.68 -4.32
N SER A 29 -5.23 11.41 -4.04
CA SER A 29 -6.39 12.05 -4.68
C SER A 29 -7.30 12.69 -3.63
N ALA A 30 -8.27 13.50 -4.06
CA ALA A 30 -9.32 14.01 -3.17
C ALA A 30 -10.41 12.97 -2.85
N HIS A 31 -10.36 11.78 -3.46
CA HIS A 31 -11.31 10.70 -3.19
C HIS A 31 -10.86 9.87 -1.98
N ASN A 32 -10.85 10.51 -0.81
CA ASN A 32 -10.53 9.89 0.46
C ASN A 32 -11.30 10.57 1.61
N VAL A 33 -11.20 10.04 2.82
CA VAL A 33 -11.95 10.52 3.99
C VAL A 33 -11.69 11.98 4.38
N LEU A 34 -10.54 12.54 3.97
CA LEU A 34 -10.14 13.93 4.21
C LEU A 34 -10.55 14.89 3.08
N ALA A 35 -11.09 14.37 1.97
CA ALA A 35 -11.54 15.14 0.80
C ALA A 35 -10.46 16.03 0.13
N HIS A 36 -9.18 15.83 0.43
CA HIS A 36 -8.05 16.46 -0.26
C HIS A 36 -6.85 15.50 -0.34
N PRO A 37 -5.94 15.67 -1.32
CA PRO A 37 -4.72 14.87 -1.40
C PRO A 37 -3.80 15.11 -0.19
N LEU A 38 -3.13 14.06 0.28
CA LEU A 38 -2.11 14.12 1.34
C LEU A 38 -0.68 14.13 0.79
N TYR A 39 -0.47 13.55 -0.38
CA TYR A 39 0.82 13.53 -1.05
C TYR A 39 0.63 13.47 -2.57
N ASN A 40 1.60 13.98 -3.33
CA ASN A 40 1.56 13.97 -4.79
C ASN A 40 2.44 12.85 -5.36
N ARG A 41 2.14 11.59 -5.02
CA ARG A 41 2.88 10.41 -5.48
C ARG A 41 1.91 9.29 -5.82
N LEU A 42 2.02 8.77 -7.04
CA LEU A 42 1.22 7.64 -7.53
C LEU A 42 1.95 6.29 -7.37
N ASP A 43 3.22 6.33 -6.96
CA ASP A 43 4.03 5.15 -6.74
C ASP A 43 3.85 4.60 -5.34
N CYS A 44 3.72 3.28 -5.25
CA CYS A 44 3.67 2.56 -3.98
C CYS A 44 5.04 1.97 -3.69
N TYR A 45 5.45 2.06 -2.43
CA TYR A 45 6.73 1.55 -1.96
C TYR A 45 6.52 0.65 -0.75
N LEU A 46 7.36 -0.38 -0.62
CA LEU A 46 7.43 -1.27 0.52
C LEU A 46 8.88 -1.60 0.84
N ARG A 47 9.17 -2.07 2.05
CA ARG A 47 10.44 -2.73 2.35
C ARG A 47 10.56 -4.02 1.53
N PRO A 48 11.77 -4.44 1.12
CA PRO A 48 11.95 -5.64 0.28
C PRO A 48 11.25 -6.90 0.81
N VAL A 49 11.31 -7.15 2.12
CA VAL A 49 10.62 -8.29 2.75
C VAL A 49 9.11 -8.25 2.51
N ALA A 50 8.47 -7.09 2.70
CA ALA A 50 7.03 -6.93 2.48
C ALA A 50 6.67 -6.96 0.98
N ALA A 51 7.52 -6.39 0.12
CA ALA A 51 7.35 -6.46 -1.33
C ALA A 51 7.42 -7.91 -1.86
N ASN A 52 8.34 -8.72 -1.35
CA ASN A 52 8.42 -10.14 -1.68
C ASN A 52 7.16 -10.91 -1.24
N ALA A 53 6.64 -10.63 -0.04
CA ALA A 53 5.40 -11.23 0.44
C ALA A 53 4.19 -10.82 -0.42
N LEU A 54 4.10 -9.53 -0.80
CA LEU A 54 3.06 -9.04 -1.69
C LEU A 54 3.13 -9.70 -3.07
N ALA A 55 4.33 -9.92 -3.60
CA ALA A 55 4.51 -10.59 -4.89
C ALA A 55 4.07 -12.06 -4.86
N LEU A 56 4.35 -12.76 -3.76
CA LEU A 56 3.81 -14.10 -3.54
C LEU A 56 2.28 -14.08 -3.48
N ALA A 57 1.69 -13.16 -2.71
CA ALA A 57 0.24 -13.00 -2.61
C ALA A 57 -0.40 -12.69 -3.98
N ALA A 58 0.24 -11.84 -4.80
CA ALA A 58 -0.22 -11.53 -6.15
C ALA A 58 -0.18 -12.76 -7.07
N SER A 59 0.85 -13.60 -6.95
CA SER A 59 0.93 -14.86 -7.69
C SER A 59 -0.20 -15.81 -7.31
N LEU A 60 -0.47 -15.96 -6.01
CA LEU A 60 -1.54 -16.82 -5.50
C LEU A 60 -2.92 -16.32 -5.93
N ALA A 61 -3.19 -15.01 -5.81
CA ALA A 61 -4.45 -14.43 -6.29
C ALA A 61 -4.67 -14.69 -7.79
N LYS A 62 -3.60 -14.64 -8.59
CA LYS A 62 -3.68 -14.90 -10.03
C LYS A 62 -4.04 -16.36 -10.34
N GLU A 63 -3.59 -17.31 -9.53
CA GLU A 63 -3.97 -18.73 -9.68
C GLU A 63 -5.49 -18.92 -9.55
N ASP A 64 -6.16 -18.04 -8.79
CA ASP A 64 -7.62 -18.01 -8.63
C ASP A 64 -8.34 -17.08 -9.63
N GLY A 65 -7.65 -16.54 -10.64
CA GLY A 65 -8.23 -15.60 -11.61
C GLY A 65 -8.56 -14.22 -11.01
N LEU A 66 -7.88 -13.86 -9.93
CA LEU A 66 -7.99 -12.58 -9.23
C LEU A 66 -6.72 -11.74 -9.40
N SER A 67 -6.79 -10.49 -9.00
CA SER A 67 -5.65 -9.57 -8.93
C SER A 67 -5.76 -8.72 -7.67
N LEU A 68 -4.62 -8.19 -7.21
CA LEU A 68 -4.58 -7.31 -6.05
C LEU A 68 -4.60 -5.85 -6.49
N ARG A 69 -5.47 -5.05 -5.86
CA ARG A 69 -5.45 -3.58 -5.95
C ARG A 69 -4.98 -3.00 -4.63
N VAL A 70 -3.92 -2.20 -4.67
CA VAL A 70 -3.29 -1.56 -3.50
C VAL A 70 -3.80 -0.13 -3.38
N PHE A 71 -4.35 0.22 -2.22
CA PHE A 71 -4.86 1.56 -1.89
C PHE A 71 -3.90 2.38 -1.04
N ASP A 72 -3.07 1.74 -0.22
CA ASP A 72 -1.99 2.40 0.50
C ASP A 72 -0.85 1.42 0.79
N ALA A 73 0.37 1.94 0.90
CA ALA A 73 1.58 1.17 1.18
C ALA A 73 2.47 1.97 2.13
N TYR A 74 3.73 2.25 1.78
CA TYR A 74 4.53 3.22 2.53
C TYR A 74 3.83 4.60 2.59
N ARG A 75 3.51 5.04 3.81
CA ARG A 75 2.91 6.33 4.09
C ARG A 75 3.94 7.24 4.76
N PRO A 76 4.30 8.39 4.16
CA PRO A 76 5.15 9.37 4.83
C PRO A 76 4.58 9.79 6.18
N VAL A 77 5.45 10.05 7.15
CA VAL A 77 5.04 10.37 8.54
C VAL A 77 4.17 11.61 8.61
N GLU A 78 4.40 12.58 7.73
CA GLU A 78 3.61 13.81 7.61
C GLU A 78 2.14 13.51 7.31
N ALA A 79 1.87 12.56 6.42
CA ALA A 79 0.50 12.13 6.13
C ALA A 79 -0.14 11.42 7.33
N GLN A 80 0.63 10.70 8.14
CA GLN A 80 0.12 10.09 9.38
C GLN A 80 -0.29 11.15 10.41
N TYR A 81 0.48 12.24 10.53
CA TYR A 81 0.08 13.36 11.38
C TYR A 81 -1.22 14.02 10.90
N VAL A 82 -1.39 14.22 9.59
CA VAL A 82 -2.63 14.78 9.05
C VAL A 82 -3.84 13.88 9.34
N PHE A 83 -3.71 12.55 9.24
CA PHE A 83 -4.77 11.64 9.65
C PHE A 83 -5.09 11.76 11.14
N TRP A 84 -4.07 11.79 11.99
CA TRP A 84 -4.24 11.88 13.43
C TRP A 84 -4.89 13.19 13.85
N ASP A 85 -4.51 14.31 13.22
CA ASP A 85 -5.10 15.62 13.51
C ASP A 85 -6.57 15.69 13.10
N HIS A 86 -6.97 14.97 12.04
CA HIS A 86 -8.37 14.87 11.62
C HIS A 86 -9.19 13.87 12.45
N THR A 87 -8.65 12.69 12.70
CA THR A 87 -9.29 11.59 13.44
C THR A 87 -8.31 11.01 14.46
N PRO A 88 -8.19 11.61 15.66
CA PRO A 88 -7.30 11.13 16.71
C PRO A 88 -7.92 9.94 17.47
N ASP A 89 -8.29 8.90 16.73
CA ASP A 89 -8.86 7.67 17.26
C ASP A 89 -7.84 6.53 17.09
N PRO A 90 -7.19 6.05 18.17
CA PRO A 90 -6.16 5.03 18.09
C PRO A 90 -6.67 3.67 17.63
N ASP A 91 -7.98 3.42 17.65
CA ASP A 91 -8.57 2.17 17.15
C ASP A 91 -8.51 2.10 15.61
N PHE A 92 -8.45 3.25 14.93
CA PHE A 92 -8.46 3.34 13.45
C PHE A 92 -7.22 4.03 12.87
N VAL A 93 -6.61 4.96 13.60
CA VAL A 93 -5.47 5.76 13.16
C VAL A 93 -4.33 5.60 14.15
N ALA A 94 -3.22 5.01 13.72
CA ALA A 94 -2.06 4.85 14.59
C ALA A 94 -1.51 6.20 15.08
N ASP A 95 -1.23 6.30 16.37
CA ASP A 95 -0.58 7.48 16.94
C ASP A 95 0.78 7.72 16.26
N PRO A 96 0.97 8.84 15.54
CA PRO A 96 2.19 9.11 14.79
C PRO A 96 3.44 9.15 15.67
N ARG A 97 3.29 9.44 16.97
CA ARG A 97 4.40 9.50 17.95
C ARG A 97 4.94 8.11 18.28
N LEU A 98 4.12 7.07 18.13
CA LEU A 98 4.51 5.67 18.28
C LEU A 98 4.98 5.06 16.95
N GLY A 99 4.66 5.72 15.84
CA GLY A 99 4.98 5.32 14.47
C GLY A 99 4.00 4.29 13.92
N SER A 100 3.63 4.43 12.64
CA SER A 100 2.72 3.51 11.95
C SER A 100 3.46 2.39 11.21
N THR A 101 2.79 1.26 11.03
CA THR A 101 3.30 0.14 10.20
C THR A 101 3.47 0.55 8.74
N HIS A 102 2.59 1.43 8.23
CA HIS A 102 2.73 2.08 6.92
C HIS A 102 3.99 2.95 6.85
N GLY A 103 4.27 3.76 7.87
CA GLY A 103 5.50 4.56 7.95
C GLY A 103 6.78 3.71 8.04
N ARG A 104 6.67 2.46 8.49
CA ARG A 104 7.75 1.47 8.48
C ARG A 104 7.88 0.72 7.14
N GLY A 105 6.98 0.95 6.18
CA GLY A 105 6.99 0.30 4.86
C GLY A 105 6.72 -1.20 4.90
N ILE A 106 6.01 -1.70 5.92
CA ILE A 106 5.72 -3.13 6.11
C ILE A 106 4.22 -3.44 6.15
N ALA A 107 3.38 -2.47 5.81
CA ALA A 107 1.93 -2.63 5.70
C ALA A 107 1.44 -2.24 4.31
N VAL A 108 0.34 -2.84 3.91
CA VAL A 108 -0.35 -2.59 2.65
C VAL A 108 -1.86 -2.68 2.89
N ASP A 109 -2.60 -1.67 2.42
CA ASP A 109 -4.06 -1.69 2.36
C ASP A 109 -4.44 -2.10 0.94
N LEU A 110 -5.22 -3.18 0.80
CA LEU A 110 -5.54 -3.72 -0.51
C LEU A 110 -6.92 -4.38 -0.56
N THR A 111 -7.35 -4.69 -1.78
CA THR A 111 -8.50 -5.56 -2.05
C THR A 111 -8.18 -6.54 -3.17
N LEU A 112 -9.03 -7.56 -3.31
CA LEU A 112 -9.08 -8.41 -4.48
C LEU A 112 -9.99 -7.79 -5.54
N ILE A 113 -9.61 -7.96 -6.80
CA ILE A 113 -10.37 -7.57 -8.00
C ILE A 113 -10.35 -8.74 -8.99
N HIS A 114 -11.31 -8.80 -9.89
CA HIS A 114 -11.18 -9.69 -11.05
C HIS A 114 -10.02 -9.23 -11.95
N GLU A 115 -9.45 -10.14 -12.76
CA GLU A 115 -8.38 -9.80 -13.71
C GLU A 115 -8.72 -8.60 -14.63
N GLN A 116 -10.01 -8.37 -14.88
CA GLN A 116 -10.53 -7.24 -15.67
C GLN A 116 -10.60 -5.92 -14.87
N LYS A 117 -10.00 -5.84 -13.69
CA LYS A 117 -10.01 -4.69 -12.77
C LYS A 117 -11.40 -4.27 -12.26
N MET A 118 -12.38 -5.14 -12.39
CA MET A 118 -13.70 -4.95 -11.83
C MET A 118 -13.70 -5.26 -10.32
N PRO A 119 -14.40 -4.47 -9.49
CA PRO A 119 -14.62 -4.81 -8.09
C PRO A 119 -15.27 -6.20 -7.95
N LEU A 120 -14.90 -6.93 -6.90
CA LEU A 120 -15.67 -8.11 -6.50
C LEU A 120 -17.07 -7.66 -6.03
N PRO A 121 -18.14 -8.43 -6.33
CA PRO A 121 -19.50 -8.14 -5.88
C PRO A 121 -19.66 -8.21 -4.36
#